data_AF-A0A2A3ETW2-F1
#
_entry.id   AF-A0A2A3ETW2-F1
#
_cell.length_a   1.000
_cell.length_b   1.000
_cell.length_c   1.000
_cell.angle_alpha   90.00
_cell.angle_beta   90.00
_cell.angle_gamma   90.00
#
_symmetry.space_group_name_H-M   'P 1'
#
loop_
_entity.id
_entity.type
_entity.pdbx_description
1 polymer ?
#
loop_
_entity_poly.entity_id
_entity_poly.type
_entity_poly.pdbx_seq_one_letter_code
_entity_poly.pdbx_strand_id
1 'polypeptide(L)' 'MDLIKAESGTEISASTWRSYVARGQAPAPVEKIGRTPLWKRGEVIEWANNRPGQGARTDVQKPRRRRSE' A
#
# COMPACT_ATOMS: atom_id res chain seq x y z
N MET A 1 10.24 -5.13 0.75
CA MET A 1 8.91 -4.47 0.92
C MET A 1 8.98 -3.38 1.99
N ASP A 2 10.18 -2.92 2.29
CA ASP A 2 10.47 -2.13 3.49
C ASP A 2 9.93 -0.71 3.37
N LEU A 3 9.85 -0.19 2.14
CA LEU A 3 9.19 1.09 1.86
C LEU A 3 7.70 1.07 2.29
N ILE A 4 6.98 -0.01 2.00
CA ILE A 4 5.56 -0.13 2.35
C ILE A 4 5.39 -0.26 3.87
N LYS A 5 6.28 -1.01 4.52
CA LYS A 5 6.30 -1.12 5.99
C LYS A 5 6.61 0.22 6.65
N ALA A 6 7.59 0.96 6.13
CA ALA A 6 7.97 2.27 6.65
C ALA A 6 6.82 3.28 6.52
N GLU A 7 6.07 3.24 5.42
CA GLU A 7 4.98 4.19 5.17
C GLU A 7 3.66 3.80 5.86
N SER A 8 3.23 2.55 5.74
CA SER A 8 1.92 2.09 6.24
C SER A 8 1.96 1.48 7.65
N GLY A 9 3.15 1.28 8.23
CA GLY A 9 3.35 0.55 9.48
C GLY A 9 3.02 -0.95 9.39
N THR A 10 2.59 -1.45 8.23
CA THR A 10 2.17 -2.84 8.03
C THR A 10 3.17 -3.57 7.14
N GLU A 11 3.65 -4.72 7.62
CA GLU A 11 4.49 -5.59 6.81
C GLU A 11 3.66 -6.35 5.77
N ILE A 12 4.14 -6.38 4.52
CA ILE A 12 3.57 -7.21 3.47
C ILE A 12 4.63 -8.10 2.84
N SER A 13 4.26 -9.33 2.54
CA SER A 13 5.15 -10.24 1.82
C SER A 13 5.28 -9.81 0.35
N ALA A 14 6.40 -10.18 -0.29
CA ALA A 14 6.61 -9.91 -1.71
C ALA A 14 5.59 -10.66 -2.61
N SER A 15 5.12 -11.83 -2.20
CA SER A 15 4.08 -12.58 -2.93
C SER A 15 2.71 -11.91 -2.82
N THR A 16 2.37 -11.35 -1.65
CA THR A 16 1.15 -10.54 -1.47
C THR A 16 1.20 -9.30 -2.36
N TRP A 17 2.33 -8.59 -2.37
CA TRP A 17 2.52 -7.43 -3.26
C TRP A 17 2.31 -7.80 -4.72
N ARG A 18 2.97 -8.87 -5.20
CA ARG A 18 2.80 -9.36 -6.58
C ARG A 18 1.35 -9.74 -6.89
N SER A 19 0.64 -10.31 -5.92
CA SER A 19 -0.79 -10.65 -6.08
C SER A 19 -1.66 -9.39 -6.21
N TYR A 20 -1.37 -8.33 -5.46
CA TYR A 20 -2.05 -7.04 -5.62
C TYR A 20 -1.75 -6.41 -6.98
N VAL A 21 -0.49 -6.41 -7.42
CA VAL A 21 -0.11 -5.92 -8.75
C VAL A 21 -0.85 -6.69 -9.83
N ALA A 22 -0.88 -8.03 -9.76
CA ALA A 22 -1.59 -8.87 -10.73
C ALA A 22 -3.11 -8.63 -10.76
N ARG A 23 -3.70 -8.20 -9.64
CA ARG A 23 -5.13 -7.85 -9.51
C ARG A 23 -5.44 -6.38 -9.84
N GLY A 24 -4.44 -5.57 -10.21
CA GLY A 24 -4.60 -4.13 -10.39
C GLY A 24 -4.91 -3.37 -9.10
N GLN A 25 -4.64 -3.96 -7.94
CA GLN A 25 -4.88 -3.38 -6.61
C GLN A 25 -3.67 -2.62 -6.07
N ALA A 26 -2.54 -2.68 -6.77
CA ALA A 26 -1.30 -1.97 -6.45
C ALA A 26 -0.68 -1.41 -7.75
N PRO A 27 0.21 -0.40 -7.65
CA PRO A 27 0.90 0.18 -8.80
C PRO A 27 1.53 -0.86 -9.71
N ALA A 28 1.33 -0.68 -11.03
CA ALA A 28 2.01 -1.47 -12.03
C ALA A 28 3.52 -1.18 -12.02
N PRO A 29 4.38 -2.17 -12.31
CA PRO A 29 5.80 -1.91 -12.47
C PRO A 29 6.02 -1.02 -13.71
N VAL A 30 6.91 -0.05 -13.57
CA VAL A 30 7.25 0.89 -14.65
C VAL A 30 8.39 0.37 -15.52
N GLU A 31 9.24 -0.48 -14.97
CA GLU A 31 10.40 -1.05 -15.66
C GLU A 31 10.76 -2.41 -15.05
N LYS A 32 11.67 -3.13 -15.70
CA LYS A 32 12.28 -4.35 -15.16
C LYS A 32 13.78 -4.34 -15.42
N ILE A 33 14.57 -4.69 -14.40
CA ILE A 33 15.98 -5.04 -14.55
C ILE A 33 16.09 -6.55 -14.43
N GLY A 34 16.28 -7.24 -15.56
CA GLY A 34 16.21 -8.71 -15.63
C GLY A 34 14.85 -9.23 -15.18
N ARG A 35 14.82 -9.98 -14.06
CA ARG A 35 13.59 -10.51 -13.43
C ARG A 35 13.05 -9.63 -12.30
N THR A 36 13.69 -8.50 -12.03
CA THR A 36 13.34 -7.59 -10.94
C THR A 36 12.49 -6.44 -11.47
N PRO A 37 11.17 -6.42 -11.22
CA PRO A 37 10.34 -5.26 -11.52
C PRO A 37 10.72 -4.04 -10.67
N LEU A 38 10.59 -2.86 -11.26
CA LEU A 38 10.79 -1.56 -10.64
C LEU A 38 9.47 -0.80 -10.60
N TRP A 39 9.28 -0.03 -9.53
CA TRP A 39 8.10 0.81 -9.33
C TRP A 39 8.53 2.25 -9.06
N LYS A 40 7.69 3.20 -9.45
CA LYS A 40 7.86 4.58 -9.00
C LYS A 40 7.66 4.64 -7.50
N ARG A 41 8.66 5.18 -6.79
CA ARG A 41 8.62 5.33 -5.33
C ARG A 41 7.38 6.08 -4.86
N GLY A 42 7.01 7.17 -5.55
CA GLY A 42 5.84 7.99 -5.21
C GLY A 42 4.53 7.23 -5.26
N GLU A 43 4.31 6.41 -6.29
CA GLU A 43 3.08 5.61 -6.44
C GLU A 43 2.98 4.53 -5.35
N VAL A 44 4.11 3.93 -4.96
CA VAL A 44 4.13 2.95 -3.86
C VAL A 44 3.83 3.61 -2.51
N ILE A 45 4.34 4.83 -2.28
CA ILE A 45 4.06 5.62 -1.08
C ILE A 45 2.59 6.03 -1.03
N GLU A 46 2.06 6.57 -2.12
CA GLU A 46 0.65 6.97 -2.22
C GLU A 46 -0.27 5.77 -1.99
N TRP A 47 0.05 4.63 -2.61
CA TRP A 47 -0.66 3.40 -2.37
C TRP A 47 -0.58 2.96 -0.91
N ALA A 48 0.61 2.98 -0.29
CA ALA A 48 0.80 2.53 1.09
C ALA A 48 0.01 3.37 2.09
N ASN A 49 -0.09 4.69 1.86
CA ASN A 49 -0.88 5.62 2.69
C ASN A 49 -2.39 5.42 2.55
N ASN A 50 -2.86 5.06 1.36
CA ASN A 50 -4.29 4.92 1.05
C ASN A 50 -4.79 3.47 1.10
N ARG A 51 -3.90 2.51 1.34
CA ARG A 51 -4.23 1.09 1.29
C ARG A 51 -5.30 0.77 2.34
N PRO A 52 -6.42 0.12 1.96
CA PRO A 52 -7.34 -0.44 2.94
C PRO A 52 -6.60 -1.55 3.71
N GLY A 53 -6.35 -1.30 4.99
CA GLY A 53 -5.70 -2.26 5.89
C GLY A 53 -6.47 -3.58 6.01
N GLN A 54 -5.88 -4.59 6.65
CA GLN A 54 -6.62 -5.82 6.97
C GLN A 54 -7.83 -5.49 7.85
N GLY A 55 -9.03 -5.83 7.38
CA GLY A 55 -10.27 -5.56 8.10
C GLY A 55 -10.73 -4.09 8.05
N ALA A 56 -10.18 -3.27 7.13
CA ALA A 56 -10.69 -1.93 6.86
C ALA A 56 -12.07 -2.00 6.20
N ARG A 57 -13.08 -2.28 7.03
CA ARG A 57 -14.49 -2.01 6.77
C ARG A 57 -14.61 -0.51 6.46
N THR A 58 -14.72 -0.18 5.17
CA THR A 58 -14.91 1.20 4.70
C THR A 58 -16.28 1.75 5.10
N ASP A 59 -17.18 0.90 5.61
CA ASP A 59 -18.48 1.26 6.15
C ASP A 59 -18.44 1.84 7.57
N VAL A 60 -17.33 1.73 8.29
CA VAL A 60 -17.22 2.30 9.65
C VAL A 60 -16.71 3.75 9.55
N GLN A 61 -17.62 4.72 9.68
CA GLN A 61 -17.27 6.13 9.74
C GLN A 61 -16.31 6.38 10.91
N LYS A 62 -15.08 6.86 10.62
CA LYS A 62 -14.08 7.20 11.64
C LYS A 62 -14.69 8.21 12.63
N PRO A 63 -14.66 7.96 13.95
CA PRO A 63 -15.18 8.94 14.92
C PRO A 63 -14.35 10.22 14.77
N ARG A 64 -15.04 11.33 14.50
CA ARG A 64 -14.46 12.67 14.44
C ARG A 64 -13.76 12.91 15.78
N ARG A 65 -12.42 12.93 15.78
CA ARG A 65 -11.62 13.30 16.97
C ARG A 65 -12.19 14.62 17.50
N ARG A 66 -12.79 14.59 18.70
CA ARG A 66 -13.13 15.81 19.42
C ARG A 66 -11.81 16.53 19.71
N ARG A 67 -11.65 17.71 19.10
CA ARG A 67 -10.67 18.70 19.55
C ARG A 67 -11.19 19.19 20.90
N SER A 68 -10.48 18.85 21.98
CA SER A 68 -10.69 19.49 23.27
C SER A 68 -9.81 20.73 23.32
N GLU A 69 -10.43 21.83 23.72
CA GLU A 69 -9.85 23.16 24.01
C GLU A 69 -9.00 23.12 25.29
#